data_AF-A0A6L9KL32-F1
#
_entry.id   AF-A0A6L9KL32-F1
#
_cell.length_a   1.000
_cell.length_b   1.000
_cell.length_c   1.000
_cell.angle_alpha   90.00
_cell.angle_beta   90.00
_cell.angle_gamma   90.00
#
_symmetry.space_group_name_H-M   'P 1'
#
loop_
_entity.id
_entity.type
_entity.pdbx_description
1 polymer ?
#
loop_
_entity_poly.entity_id
_entity_poly.type
_entity_poly.pdbx_seq_one_letter_code
_entity_poly.pdbx_strand_id
1 'polypeptide(L)'
;TWPLAASRIFNLFDSQTQPLRCGQDGLAACLLIFALSKYSDSWKAVRLPDNKVNLCIEEMLAELESLDSKLPHKDPLYPFILSSGERRNDTSNTSIRNPDWHKKGDFGILRIHPHDAGALGCGEGDWITLTTPRGSVQAPIELTDELQSGHVSLPNGHGIDYRRADGTLDRRGVSLNELTNTADRDPFVGTPWHKYVPVRLEKAINPTNERSVA
;
A
#
# COMPACT_ATOMS: atom_id res chain seq x y z
N THR A 1 -5.86 27.99 29.05
CA THR A 1 -7.28 27.66 29.23
C THR A 1 -7.87 27.22 27.91
N TRP A 2 -7.65 25.95 27.58
CA TRP A 2 -8.26 25.26 26.44
C TRP A 2 -8.89 23.98 27.00
N PRO A 3 -10.14 24.05 27.48
CA PRO A 3 -11.00 22.89 27.27
C PRO A 3 -12.44 23.34 27.03
N LEU A 4 -13.04 22.90 25.91
CA LEU A 4 -14.50 22.68 25.78
C LEU A 4 -14.88 22.07 24.41
N ALA A 5 -13.99 22.08 23.41
CA ALA A 5 -14.30 21.54 22.08
C ALA A 5 -14.03 20.03 21.89
N ALA A 6 -13.20 19.40 22.73
CA ALA A 6 -12.80 17.99 22.53
C ALA A 6 -13.86 16.95 22.98
N SER A 7 -14.91 17.37 23.68
CA SER A 7 -15.85 16.44 24.32
C SER A 7 -16.98 15.92 23.43
N ARG A 8 -17.05 16.31 22.15
CA ARG A 8 -18.18 15.96 21.26
C ARG A 8 -17.88 14.97 20.13
N ILE A 9 -16.63 14.56 19.91
CA ILE A 9 -16.29 13.63 18.82
C ILE A 9 -16.10 12.18 19.30
N PHE A 10 -15.88 11.94 20.60
CA PHE A 10 -15.60 10.59 21.13
C PHE A 10 -16.80 9.78 21.64
N ASN A 11 -18.03 10.29 21.53
CA ASN A 11 -19.24 9.65 22.07
C ASN A 11 -20.03 8.80 21.06
N LEU A 12 -19.38 8.26 20.02
CA LEU A 12 -20.05 7.39 19.03
C LEU A 12 -19.83 5.88 19.28
N PHE A 13 -19.08 5.50 20.33
CA PHE A 13 -18.77 4.10 20.65
C PHE A 13 -19.25 3.62 22.03
N ASP A 14 -20.16 4.35 22.69
CA ASP A 14 -20.90 3.84 23.85
C ASP A 14 -22.29 3.38 23.42
N SER A 15 -22.36 2.51 22.41
CA SER A 15 -23.55 1.68 22.25
C SER A 15 -23.43 0.56 23.27
N GLN A 16 -23.89 0.80 24.49
CA GLN A 16 -24.30 -0.30 25.36
C GLN A 16 -25.25 -1.16 24.54
N THR A 17 -24.79 -2.31 24.08
CA THR A 17 -25.64 -3.39 23.57
C THR A 17 -26.47 -3.86 24.75
N GLN A 18 -27.54 -3.14 25.06
CA GLN A 18 -28.61 -3.66 25.89
C GLN A 18 -29.13 -4.91 25.17
N PRO A 19 -29.19 -6.08 25.82
CA PRO A 19 -29.86 -7.22 25.22
C PRO A 19 -31.30 -6.79 24.94
N LEU A 20 -31.73 -6.94 23.68
CA LEU A 20 -33.12 -6.73 23.27
C LEU A 20 -34.01 -7.54 24.22
N ARG A 21 -34.75 -6.86 25.10
CA ARG A 21 -35.79 -7.52 25.90
C ARG A 21 -36.85 -8.00 24.91
N CYS A 22 -37.06 -9.32 24.89
CA CYS A 22 -38.11 -9.97 24.12
C CYS A 22 -39.45 -9.31 24.45
N GLY A 23 -40.09 -8.68 23.46
CA GLY A 23 -41.48 -8.27 23.56
C GLY A 23 -42.35 -9.51 23.74
N GLN A 24 -43.46 -9.39 24.48
CA GLN A 24 -44.35 -10.50 24.85
C GLN A 24 -45.07 -11.20 23.67
N ASP A 25 -44.69 -10.91 22.41
CA ASP A 25 -45.37 -11.41 21.21
C ASP A 25 -44.47 -12.36 20.39
N GLY A 26 -44.44 -13.61 20.84
CA GLY A 26 -44.56 -14.81 19.98
C GLY A 26 -43.54 -15.17 18.89
N LEU A 27 -42.56 -14.34 18.53
CA LEU A 27 -41.52 -14.71 17.54
C LEU A 27 -40.13 -14.43 18.12
N ALA A 28 -39.62 -15.41 18.87
CA ALA A 28 -38.26 -15.38 19.40
C ALA A 28 -37.24 -15.53 18.26
N ALA A 29 -36.67 -14.42 17.81
CA ALA A 29 -35.43 -14.45 17.03
C ALA A 29 -34.30 -14.96 17.93
N CYS A 30 -33.89 -16.21 17.75
CA CYS A 30 -32.70 -16.77 18.39
C CYS A 30 -31.45 -16.08 17.81
N LEU A 31 -30.99 -15.02 18.47
CA LEU A 31 -29.69 -14.42 18.21
C LEU A 31 -28.62 -15.17 19.01
N LEU A 32 -27.57 -15.62 18.32
CA LEU A 32 -26.37 -16.17 18.94
C LEU A 32 -25.35 -15.05 19.11
N ILE A 33 -25.01 -14.74 20.36
CA ILE A 33 -23.93 -13.81 20.68
C ILE A 33 -22.62 -14.60 20.75
N PHE A 34 -21.74 -14.42 19.76
CA PHE A 34 -20.45 -15.13 19.69
C PHE A 34 -19.37 -14.57 20.62
N ALA A 35 -19.47 -13.29 21.01
CA ALA A 35 -18.57 -12.67 21.96
C ALA A 35 -19.23 -11.46 22.64
N LEU A 36 -19.01 -11.33 23.95
CA LEU A 36 -19.33 -10.13 24.73
C LEU A 36 -18.02 -9.60 25.29
N SER A 37 -17.63 -8.38 24.91
CA SER A 37 -16.51 -7.66 25.51
C SER A 37 -16.98 -6.28 25.95
N LYS A 38 -16.57 -5.88 27.15
CA LYS A 38 -16.72 -4.51 27.66
C LYS A 38 -15.42 -3.75 27.43
N TYR A 39 -15.49 -2.41 27.43
CA TYR A 39 -14.30 -1.57 27.36
C TYR A 39 -13.23 -1.93 28.42
N SER A 40 -13.66 -2.27 29.64
CA SER A 40 -12.75 -2.71 30.70
C SER A 40 -11.99 -4.01 30.37
N ASP A 41 -12.55 -4.86 29.50
CA ASP A 41 -11.91 -6.11 29.09
C ASP A 41 -10.74 -5.87 28.13
N SER A 42 -10.67 -4.71 27.47
CA SER A 42 -9.53 -4.33 26.61
C SER A 42 -8.22 -4.31 27.39
N TRP A 43 -8.23 -3.88 28.65
CA TRP A 43 -7.02 -3.85 29.48
C TRP A 43 -6.51 -5.26 29.76
N LYS A 44 -7.39 -6.25 29.99
CA LYS A 44 -6.99 -7.66 30.20
C LYS A 44 -6.28 -8.29 29.00
N ALA A 45 -6.37 -7.69 27.81
CA ALA A 45 -5.66 -8.16 26.62
C ALA A 45 -4.16 -7.75 26.61
N VAL A 46 -3.78 -6.74 27.41
CA VAL A 46 -2.40 -6.29 27.51
C VAL A 46 -1.62 -7.27 28.39
N ARG A 47 -0.82 -8.14 27.78
CA ARG A 47 -0.10 -9.22 28.48
C ARG A 47 1.13 -8.77 29.27
N LEU A 48 1.34 -7.46 29.40
CA LEU A 48 2.42 -6.89 30.20
C LEU A 48 2.02 -6.80 31.67
N PRO A 49 2.98 -6.70 32.61
CA PRO A 49 2.69 -6.49 34.02
C PRO A 49 1.68 -5.36 34.24
N ASP A 50 0.78 -5.55 35.21
CA ASP A 50 -0.33 -4.64 35.54
C ASP A 50 -1.32 -4.35 34.40
N ASN A 51 -1.27 -5.09 33.27
CA ASN A 51 -2.09 -4.82 32.09
C ASN A 51 -1.90 -3.39 31.52
N LYS A 52 -0.69 -2.82 31.69
CA LYS A 52 -0.35 -1.47 31.24
C LYS A 52 0.40 -1.49 29.92
N VAL A 53 0.19 -0.47 29.10
CA VAL A 53 0.95 -0.25 27.87
C VAL A 53 2.36 0.20 28.24
N ASN A 54 3.38 -0.48 27.72
CA ASN A 54 4.75 0.01 27.83
C ASN A 54 4.94 1.19 26.88
N LEU A 55 5.12 2.39 27.44
CA LEU A 55 5.38 3.62 26.67
C LEU A 55 6.88 3.86 26.47
N CYS A 56 7.74 3.19 27.25
CA CYS A 56 9.19 3.38 27.23
C CYS A 56 9.84 2.17 26.57
N ILE A 57 10.14 2.28 25.29
CA ILE A 57 10.93 1.29 24.55
C ILE A 57 12.31 1.91 24.33
N GLU A 58 13.29 1.47 25.12
CA GLU A 58 14.61 2.10 25.20
C GLU A 58 15.28 2.19 23.83
N GLU A 59 15.15 1.14 23.02
CA GLU A 59 15.72 1.09 21.67
C GLU A 59 15.07 2.12 20.72
N MET A 60 13.78 2.39 20.87
CA MET A 60 13.08 3.41 20.07
C MET A 60 13.42 4.82 20.53
N LEU A 61 13.58 5.03 21.84
CA LEU A 61 14.02 6.33 22.38
C LEU A 61 15.44 6.66 21.92
N ALA A 62 16.35 5.68 21.94
CA ALA A 62 17.71 5.87 21.45
C ALA A 62 17.76 6.23 19.96
N GLU A 63 16.95 5.61 19.10
CA GLU A 63 16.88 6.03 17.69
C GLU A 63 16.23 7.39 17.48
N LEU A 64 15.22 7.73 18.30
CA LEU A 64 14.56 9.03 18.24
C LEU A 64 15.58 10.17 18.44
N GLU A 65 16.52 10.01 19.38
CA GLU A 65 17.62 10.96 19.61
C GLU A 65 18.53 11.14 18.39
N SER A 66 18.59 10.15 17.48
CA SER A 66 19.44 10.20 16.29
C SER A 66 18.77 10.84 15.06
N LEU A 67 17.45 11.10 15.09
CA LEU A 67 16.68 11.54 13.92
C LEU A 67 17.19 12.85 13.30
N ASP A 68 17.54 13.85 14.13
CA ASP A 68 18.03 15.14 13.65
C ASP A 68 19.33 15.04 12.83
N SER A 69 20.07 13.94 12.99
CA SER A 69 21.34 13.69 12.31
C SER A 69 21.24 12.84 11.04
N LYS A 70 20.08 12.20 10.78
CA LYS A 70 19.92 11.18 9.73
C LYS A 70 18.78 11.56 8.77
N LEU A 71 19.07 12.41 7.79
CA LEU A 71 18.18 12.51 6.63
C LEU A 71 18.15 11.16 5.87
N PRO A 72 17.02 10.78 5.26
CA PRO A 72 16.96 9.59 4.42
C PRO A 72 18.05 9.65 3.34
N HIS A 73 18.79 8.55 3.19
CA HIS A 73 19.81 8.45 2.15
C HIS A 73 19.15 8.66 0.77
N LYS A 74 19.78 9.53 -0.04
CA LYS A 74 19.42 9.75 -1.44
C LYS A 74 20.57 9.29 -2.29
N ASP A 75 20.37 8.21 -3.04
CA ASP A 75 21.33 7.72 -4.01
C ASP A 75 21.14 8.51 -5.32
N PRO A 76 22.16 9.26 -5.80
CA PRO A 76 22.07 9.97 -7.08
C PRO A 76 21.80 9.05 -8.29
N LEU A 77 22.12 7.75 -8.20
CA LEU A 77 21.85 6.77 -9.24
C LEU A 77 20.36 6.40 -9.33
N TYR A 78 19.59 6.65 -8.26
CA TYR A 78 18.17 6.33 -8.13
C TYR A 78 17.40 7.55 -7.58
N PRO A 79 17.25 8.62 -8.39
CA PRO A 79 16.80 9.91 -7.90
C PRO A 79 15.31 9.98 -7.55
N PHE A 80 14.51 8.98 -7.94
CA PHE A 80 13.08 8.90 -7.66
C PHE A 80 12.77 7.88 -6.57
N ILE A 81 11.62 8.04 -5.92
CA ILE A 81 11.08 7.08 -4.96
C ILE A 81 9.81 6.44 -5.51
N LEU A 82 9.83 5.12 -5.65
CA LEU A 82 8.66 4.33 -6.01
C LEU A 82 7.89 3.90 -4.76
N SER A 83 6.62 4.30 -4.71
CA SER A 83 5.60 3.63 -3.88
C SER A 83 5.16 2.35 -4.59
N SER A 84 5.74 1.24 -4.16
CA SER A 84 5.39 -0.09 -4.62
C SER A 84 4.11 -0.55 -3.91
N GLY A 85 3.04 -0.76 -4.67
CA GLY A 85 1.81 -1.38 -4.17
C GLY A 85 0.76 -0.38 -3.71
N GLU A 86 0.53 0.67 -4.49
CA GLU A 86 -0.63 1.54 -4.32
C GLU A 86 -1.93 0.74 -4.35
N ARG A 87 -2.86 1.10 -3.45
CA ARG A 87 -4.21 0.57 -3.49
C ARG A 87 -5.05 1.49 -4.35
N ARG A 88 -5.55 0.95 -5.46
CA ARG A 88 -6.54 1.59 -6.32
C ARG A 88 -7.87 0.86 -6.20
N ASN A 89 -8.95 1.50 -6.66
CA ASN A 89 -10.31 0.94 -6.64
C ASN A 89 -10.42 -0.38 -7.43
N ASP A 90 -9.45 -0.64 -8.31
CA ASP A 90 -9.29 -1.83 -9.12
C ASP A 90 -8.08 -2.67 -8.70
N THR A 91 -7.67 -2.67 -7.42
CA THR A 91 -6.60 -3.58 -6.92
C THR A 91 -7.13 -4.55 -5.86
N SER A 92 -6.73 -5.82 -5.94
CA SER A 92 -7.13 -6.86 -4.98
C SER A 92 -6.01 -7.87 -4.73
N ASN A 93 -4.80 -7.37 -4.42
CA ASN A 93 -3.57 -8.19 -4.41
C ASN A 93 -3.58 -9.11 -5.66
N THR A 94 -3.23 -10.38 -5.51
CA THR A 94 -3.34 -11.39 -6.59
C THR A 94 -4.55 -12.31 -6.39
N SER A 95 -5.59 -11.86 -5.67
CA SER A 95 -6.73 -12.72 -5.29
C SER A 95 -7.65 -13.01 -6.48
N ILE A 96 -7.81 -12.04 -7.39
CA ILE A 96 -8.68 -12.19 -8.56
C ILE A 96 -7.83 -12.69 -9.74
N ARG A 97 -8.12 -13.89 -10.23
CA ARG A 97 -7.36 -14.58 -11.29
C ARG A 97 -8.03 -14.58 -12.66
N ASN A 98 -9.20 -13.95 -12.77
CA ASN A 98 -9.82 -13.65 -14.07
C ASN A 98 -9.40 -12.23 -14.50
N PRO A 99 -8.67 -12.05 -15.63
CA PRO A 99 -8.24 -10.73 -16.08
C PRO A 99 -9.41 -9.80 -16.45
N ASP A 100 -10.59 -10.34 -16.79
CA ASP A 100 -11.80 -9.57 -17.16
C ASP A 100 -12.32 -8.69 -16.01
N TRP A 101 -11.83 -8.90 -14.79
CA TRP A 101 -12.19 -8.07 -13.64
C TRP A 101 -11.67 -6.63 -13.76
N HIS A 102 -10.53 -6.43 -14.44
CA HIS A 102 -10.02 -5.10 -14.78
C HIS A 102 -10.76 -4.57 -16.01
N LYS A 103 -11.94 -3.98 -15.80
CA LYS A 103 -12.81 -3.47 -16.88
C LYS A 103 -12.15 -2.43 -17.77
N LYS A 104 -11.14 -1.70 -17.28
CA LYS A 104 -10.39 -0.70 -18.06
C LYS A 104 -9.34 -1.34 -18.98
N GLY A 105 -8.92 -2.58 -18.71
CA GLY A 105 -7.84 -3.25 -19.43
C GLY A 105 -6.44 -2.70 -19.13
N ASP A 106 -6.33 -1.78 -18.18
CA ASP A 106 -5.10 -1.11 -17.79
C ASP A 106 -4.39 -1.88 -16.68
N PHE A 107 -3.16 -2.30 -16.94
CA PHE A 107 -2.35 -3.03 -15.97
C PHE A 107 -0.99 -2.36 -15.76
N GLY A 108 -0.61 -2.17 -14.51
CA GLY A 108 0.73 -1.71 -14.16
C GLY A 108 1.04 -0.29 -14.61
N ILE A 109 0.02 0.59 -14.71
CA ILE A 109 0.23 1.99 -15.06
C ILE A 109 0.95 2.71 -13.92
N LEU A 110 2.12 3.27 -14.25
CA LEU A 110 2.90 4.12 -13.35
C LEU A 110 2.27 5.50 -13.26
N ARG A 111 1.94 5.96 -12.06
CA ARG A 111 1.58 7.35 -11.83
C ARG A 111 2.83 8.19 -11.59
N ILE A 112 2.93 9.32 -12.30
CA ILE A 112 4.07 10.25 -12.24
C ILE A 112 3.59 11.70 -12.35
N HIS A 113 4.27 12.61 -11.67
CA HIS A 113 3.96 14.03 -11.73
C HIS A 113 4.29 14.63 -13.12
N PRO A 114 3.43 15.52 -13.71
CA PRO A 114 3.67 16.09 -15.04
C PRO A 114 5.03 16.79 -15.20
N HIS A 115 5.50 17.49 -14.16
CA HIS A 115 6.83 18.12 -14.16
C HIS A 115 7.96 17.11 -14.40
N ASP A 116 7.92 15.96 -13.72
CA ASP A 116 8.98 14.97 -13.80
C ASP A 116 8.91 14.20 -15.12
N ALA A 117 7.70 13.88 -15.58
CA ALA A 117 7.50 13.31 -16.91
C ALA A 117 8.06 14.24 -17.99
N GLY A 118 7.77 15.54 -17.90
CA GLY A 118 8.30 16.56 -18.80
C GLY A 118 9.84 16.65 -18.77
N ALA A 119 10.45 16.60 -17.59
CA ALA A 119 11.91 16.57 -17.44
C ALA A 119 12.55 15.32 -18.07
N LEU A 120 11.82 14.20 -18.10
CA LEU A 120 12.22 12.95 -18.74
C LEU A 120 11.84 12.89 -20.24
N GLY A 121 11.18 13.91 -20.77
CA GLY A 121 10.72 13.95 -22.16
C GLY A 121 9.55 13.00 -22.46
N CYS A 122 8.77 12.61 -21.46
CA CYS A 122 7.62 11.71 -21.56
C CYS A 122 6.29 12.48 -21.50
N GLY A 123 5.28 11.98 -22.22
CA GLY A 123 3.89 12.42 -22.13
C GLY A 123 2.94 11.34 -21.62
N GLU A 124 1.65 11.68 -21.46
CA GLU A 124 0.59 10.74 -21.08
C GLU A 124 0.60 9.47 -21.94
N GLY A 125 0.61 8.29 -21.31
CA GLY A 125 0.63 6.99 -21.99
C GLY A 125 1.99 6.57 -22.57
N ASP A 126 3.03 7.42 -22.51
CA ASP A 126 4.39 7.01 -22.87
C ASP A 126 4.87 5.88 -21.94
N TRP A 127 5.79 5.08 -22.46
CA TRP A 127 6.40 4.02 -21.68
C TRP A 127 7.70 4.48 -21.06
N ILE A 128 7.91 4.03 -19.83
CA ILE A 128 9.10 4.35 -19.04
C ILE A 128 9.74 3.06 -18.54
N THR A 129 11.05 3.04 -18.51
CA THR A 129 11.85 1.99 -17.86
C THR A 129 12.09 2.40 -16.42
N LEU A 130 11.69 1.55 -15.48
CA LEU A 130 11.95 1.69 -14.06
C LEU A 130 13.08 0.74 -13.69
N THR A 131 14.19 1.26 -13.16
CA THR A 131 15.31 0.44 -12.69
C THR A 131 15.58 0.70 -11.21
N THR A 132 15.54 -0.35 -10.40
CA THR A 132 15.96 -0.35 -8.99
C THR A 132 17.27 -1.13 -8.84
N PRO A 133 17.90 -1.16 -7.66
CA PRO A 133 19.05 -2.05 -7.42
C PRO A 133 18.75 -3.53 -7.67
N ARG A 134 17.48 -3.95 -7.55
CA ARG A 134 17.07 -5.34 -7.75
C ARG A 134 16.84 -5.71 -9.21
N GLY A 135 16.22 -4.82 -9.99
CA GLY A 135 15.74 -5.19 -11.32
C GLY A 135 15.23 -4.02 -12.14
N SER A 136 14.82 -4.33 -13.37
CA SER A 136 14.30 -3.35 -14.32
C SER A 136 13.04 -3.87 -14.99
N VAL A 137 12.05 -2.99 -15.17
CA VAL A 137 10.77 -3.27 -15.83
C VAL A 137 10.34 -2.06 -16.65
N GLN A 138 9.38 -2.27 -17.55
CA GLN A 138 8.75 -1.18 -18.30
C GLN A 138 7.26 -1.09 -17.95
N ALA A 139 6.75 0.13 -17.90
CA ALA A 139 5.34 0.42 -17.67
C ALA A 139 4.89 1.65 -18.47
N PRO A 140 3.62 1.69 -18.93
CA PRO A 140 3.02 2.93 -19.40
C PRO A 140 2.81 3.89 -18.22
N ILE A 141 2.82 5.20 -18.50
CA ILE A 141 2.62 6.23 -17.48
C ILE A 141 1.24 6.89 -17.57
N GLU A 142 0.72 7.29 -16.40
CA GLU A 142 -0.42 8.18 -16.21
C GLU A 142 0.08 9.43 -15.49
N LEU A 143 -0.21 10.62 -16.04
CA LEU A 143 0.19 11.86 -15.42
C LEU A 143 -0.81 12.25 -14.33
N THR A 144 -0.30 12.63 -13.16
CA THR A 144 -1.14 13.09 -12.04
C THR A 144 -0.39 14.08 -11.17
N ASP A 145 -1.04 15.18 -10.81
CA ASP A 145 -0.53 16.17 -9.86
C ASP A 145 -0.81 15.81 -8.38
N GLU A 146 -1.43 14.65 -8.13
CA GLU A 146 -1.67 14.12 -6.78
C GLU A 146 -0.38 13.60 -6.09
N LEU A 147 0.67 13.35 -6.87
CA LEU A 147 1.97 12.90 -6.39
C LEU A 147 2.95 14.06 -6.25
N GLN A 148 3.75 14.06 -5.18
CA GLN A 148 4.87 14.98 -5.06
C GLN A 148 5.92 14.69 -6.15
N SER A 149 6.51 15.74 -6.74
CA SER A 149 7.65 15.57 -7.66
C SER A 149 8.80 14.81 -7.00
N GLY A 150 9.43 13.90 -7.74
CA GLY A 150 10.40 12.92 -7.26
C GLY A 150 9.77 11.60 -6.78
N HIS A 151 8.44 11.49 -6.74
CA HIS A 151 7.73 10.28 -6.34
C HIS A 151 6.90 9.70 -7.48
N VAL A 152 6.90 8.37 -7.58
CA VAL A 152 6.11 7.62 -8.55
C VAL A 152 5.42 6.43 -7.89
N SER A 153 4.37 5.90 -8.51
CA SER A 153 3.53 4.88 -7.88
C SER A 153 3.05 3.81 -8.84
N LEU A 154 3.21 2.54 -8.46
CA LEU A 154 2.66 1.39 -9.18
C LEU A 154 1.60 0.67 -8.33
N PRO A 155 0.50 0.18 -8.95
CA PRO A 155 -0.56 -0.48 -8.23
C PRO A 155 -0.14 -1.87 -7.73
N ASN A 156 -0.70 -2.28 -6.59
CA ASN A 156 -0.50 -3.62 -6.06
C ASN A 156 -1.28 -4.67 -6.86
N GLY A 157 -0.73 -5.88 -7.00
CA GLY A 157 -1.48 -7.05 -7.47
C GLY A 157 -1.43 -7.33 -8.96
N HIS A 158 -0.52 -6.68 -9.69
CA HIS A 158 -0.31 -6.86 -11.12
C HIS A 158 0.96 -7.70 -11.39
N GLY A 159 1.30 -7.94 -12.65
CA GLY A 159 2.42 -8.80 -13.05
C GLY A 159 2.09 -10.29 -12.98
N ILE A 160 0.81 -10.63 -13.14
CA ILE A 160 0.31 -12.00 -13.09
C ILE A 160 0.35 -12.59 -14.50
N ASP A 161 0.77 -13.86 -14.60
CA ASP A 161 0.68 -14.65 -15.82
C ASP A 161 -0.71 -15.29 -15.91
N TYR A 162 -1.50 -14.85 -16.88
CA TYR A 162 -2.80 -15.43 -17.19
C TYR A 162 -2.64 -16.48 -18.28
N ARG A 163 -3.33 -17.61 -18.16
CA ARG A 163 -3.29 -18.67 -19.18
C ARG A 163 -4.42 -18.46 -20.17
N ARG A 164 -4.09 -18.30 -21.46
CA ARG A 164 -5.07 -18.21 -22.54
C ARG A 164 -5.61 -19.60 -22.91
N ALA A 165 -6.68 -19.63 -23.71
CA ALA A 165 -7.34 -20.86 -24.15
C ALA A 165 -6.42 -21.79 -24.97
N ASP A 166 -5.45 -21.21 -25.69
CA ASP A 166 -4.41 -21.93 -26.45
C ASP A 166 -3.25 -22.43 -25.56
N GLY A 167 -3.26 -22.13 -24.26
CA GLY A 167 -2.23 -22.53 -23.30
C GLY A 167 -1.06 -21.55 -23.15
N THR A 168 -1.02 -20.47 -23.94
CA THR A 168 0.01 -19.41 -23.84
C THR A 168 -0.14 -18.63 -22.54
N LEU A 169 0.99 -18.10 -22.03
CA LEU A 169 1.01 -17.22 -20.87
C LEU A 169 0.98 -15.77 -21.32
N ASP A 170 0.08 -14.99 -20.72
CA ASP A 170 -0.16 -13.59 -20.98
C ASP A 170 0.12 -12.82 -19.69
N ARG A 171 1.33 -12.28 -19.56
CA ARG A 171 1.71 -11.47 -18.39
C ARG A 171 1.03 -10.11 -18.49
N ARG A 172 0.37 -9.67 -17.42
CA ARG A 172 -0.31 -8.37 -17.40
C ARG A 172 0.20 -7.48 -16.28
N GLY A 173 0.81 -6.35 -16.66
CA GLY A 173 1.35 -5.34 -15.75
C GLY A 173 2.69 -5.74 -15.14
N VAL A 174 3.07 -5.02 -14.07
CA VAL A 174 4.39 -5.15 -13.45
C VAL A 174 4.30 -5.97 -12.15
N SER A 175 5.16 -6.97 -12.01
CA SER A 175 5.36 -7.66 -10.73
C SER A 175 6.23 -6.80 -9.84
N LEU A 176 5.60 -6.12 -8.90
CA LEU A 176 6.26 -5.21 -7.97
C LEU A 176 7.38 -5.86 -7.16
N ASN A 177 7.22 -7.15 -6.87
CA ASN A 177 8.24 -7.88 -6.14
C ASN A 177 9.54 -7.88 -6.92
N GLU A 178 9.57 -7.85 -8.25
CA GLU A 178 10.83 -7.77 -9.01
C GLU A 178 11.62 -6.47 -8.82
N LEU A 179 10.99 -5.46 -8.23
CA LEU A 179 11.61 -4.16 -7.95
C LEU A 179 11.99 -3.97 -6.48
N THR A 180 11.50 -4.80 -5.55
CA THR A 180 11.69 -4.63 -4.10
C THR A 180 12.73 -5.58 -3.52
N ASN A 181 13.61 -5.08 -2.64
CA ASN A 181 14.66 -5.88 -2.02
C ASN A 181 14.29 -6.22 -0.56
N THR A 182 14.68 -7.40 -0.09
CA THR A 182 14.51 -7.82 1.31
C THR A 182 15.53 -7.18 2.25
N ALA A 183 16.64 -6.65 1.72
CA ALA A 183 17.64 -5.92 2.50
C ALA A 183 17.14 -4.52 2.92
N ASP A 184 16.23 -3.92 2.14
CA ASP A 184 15.67 -2.59 2.41
C ASP A 184 14.46 -2.72 3.35
N ARG A 185 14.73 -2.66 4.65
CA ARG A 185 13.72 -2.92 5.69
C ARG A 185 13.98 -2.15 6.98
N ASP A 186 12.92 -2.04 7.77
CA ASP A 186 12.97 -1.51 9.13
C ASP A 186 13.96 -2.32 10.00
N PRO A 187 14.89 -1.66 10.71
CA PRO A 187 15.92 -2.35 11.48
C PRO A 187 15.40 -3.05 12.75
N PHE A 188 14.23 -2.67 13.27
CA PHE A 188 13.65 -3.24 14.48
C PHE A 188 12.75 -4.43 14.19
N VAL A 189 11.81 -4.27 13.26
CA VAL A 189 10.76 -5.25 12.99
C VAL A 189 10.93 -5.97 11.66
N GLY A 190 11.92 -5.57 10.85
CA GLY A 190 12.22 -6.21 9.58
C GLY A 190 11.18 -6.00 8.49
N THR A 191 10.27 -5.04 8.65
CA THR A 191 9.24 -4.72 7.66
C THR A 191 9.87 -4.09 6.42
N PRO A 192 9.69 -4.64 5.20
CA PRO A 192 10.33 -4.09 4.01
C PRO A 192 9.76 -2.74 3.59
N TRP A 193 10.61 -1.88 3.04
CA TRP A 193 10.28 -0.50 2.64
C TRP A 193 9.54 -0.39 1.30
N HIS A 194 8.34 -0.97 1.22
CA HIS A 194 7.54 -0.97 -0.01
C HIS A 194 7.10 0.44 -0.46
N LYS A 195 7.10 1.43 0.44
CA LYS A 195 6.74 2.83 0.13
C LYS A 195 7.93 3.75 -0.07
N TYR A 196 9.13 3.20 0.01
CA TYR A 196 10.38 3.92 -0.23
C TYR A 196 11.34 3.02 -1.00
N VAL A 197 11.06 2.81 -2.29
CA VAL A 197 11.91 2.01 -3.19
C VAL A 197 12.67 2.96 -4.11
N PRO A 198 13.99 3.16 -3.94
CA PRO A 198 14.78 4.00 -4.84
C PRO A 198 14.72 3.47 -6.28
N VAL A 199 14.42 4.35 -7.23
CA VAL A 199 14.26 4.00 -8.63
C VAL A 199 14.86 5.07 -9.55
N ARG A 200 15.40 4.61 -10.68
CA ARG A 200 15.78 5.44 -11.82
C ARG A 200 14.73 5.28 -12.91
N LEU A 201 14.36 6.40 -13.52
CA LEU A 201 13.35 6.45 -14.57
C LEU A 201 13.99 6.93 -15.86
N GLU A 202 13.73 6.22 -16.96
CA GLU A 202 14.25 6.55 -18.29
C GLU A 202 13.15 6.33 -19.33
N LYS A 203 13.00 7.24 -20.29
CA LYS A 203 12.06 7.05 -21.41
C LYS A 203 12.38 5.75 -22.15
N ALA A 204 11.38 4.89 -22.37
CA ALA A 204 11.59 3.64 -23.08
C ALA A 204 11.85 3.92 -24.57
N ILE A 205 12.99 3.44 -25.08
CA ILE A 205 13.41 3.61 -26.49
C ILE A 205 12.73 2.58 -27.41
N ASN A 206 12.39 1.41 -26.85
CA ASN A 206 11.56 0.38 -27.47
C ASN A 206 10.67 -0.20 -26.37
N PRO A 207 9.44 0.29 -26.19
CA PRO A 207 8.53 -0.34 -25.23
C PRO A 207 8.33 -1.78 -25.66
N THR A 208 8.59 -2.71 -24.75
CA THR A 208 8.17 -4.10 -24.90
C THR A 208 6.65 -4.08 -24.83
N ASN A 209 6.02 -3.81 -25.97
CA ASN A 209 4.60 -4.02 -26.14
C ASN A 209 4.39 -5.54 -26.03
N GLU A 210 4.11 -6.04 -24.84
CA GLU A 210 3.45 -7.33 -24.67
C GLU A 210 1.96 -7.23 -25.11
N ARG A 211 1.71 -6.53 -26.24
CA ARG A 211 0.49 -6.68 -27.04
C ARG A 211 0.66 -7.71 -28.16
N SER A 212 1.84 -8.30 -28.34
CA SER A 212 2.05 -9.32 -29.36
C SER A 212 3.31 -10.14 -29.12
N VAL A 213 3.17 -11.40 -28.70
CA VAL A 213 3.96 -12.52 -29.24
C VAL A 213 3.09 -13.79 -29.22
N ALA A 214 2.83 -14.29 -30.43
CA ALA A 214 2.39 -15.63 -30.87
C ALA A 214 1.35 -16.40 -30.03
#